data_AF-A0A349Y791-F1
#
_entry.id   AF-A0A349Y791-F1
#
_cell.length_a   1.000
_cell.length_b   1.000
_cell.length_c   1.000
_cell.angle_alpha   90.00
_cell.angle_beta   90.00
_cell.angle_gamma   90.00
#
_symmetry.space_group_name_H-M   'P 1'
#
loop_
_entity.id
_entity.type
_entity.pdbx_description
1 polymer ?
#
loop_
_entity_poly.entity_id
_entity_poly.type
_entity_poly.pdbx_seq_one_letter_code
_entity_poly.pdbx_strand_id
1 'polypeptide(L)'
;MTPALRALLLAVAVLGASPLAAQSSKEAERKLQKLRSELKGVAQERRNLEGQRGQASRQLRDADEKVARTWRVLAQTETALQRETRAMNELQAKRDALQAGLQQQRAELASLLRAAYRIGNNAPLKLLLSQDRVADANRSLAYHRYLQRERAQRIQSLTADLTELQRVETEIVERRKALEGTRQQQKQQVATLADDRRERAATVASLDERYKDRSEREKALGQDAKALETLLANLRAAAARAEAERRAAAR
;
A
#
# COMPACT_ATOMS: atom_id res chain seq x y z
N MET A 1 -53.99 -48.15 -46.77
CA MET A 1 -53.56 -48.36 -48.17
C MET A 1 -52.54 -49.47 -48.16
N THR A 2 -52.74 -50.44 -49.05
CA THR A 2 -52.21 -51.79 -49.10
C THR A 2 -50.69 -51.92 -49.34
N PRO A 3 -50.12 -53.12 -49.11
CA PRO A 3 -48.72 -53.44 -48.85
C PRO A 3 -48.00 -54.10 -50.05
N ALA A 4 -46.69 -54.37 -49.93
CA ALA A 4 -45.88 -55.45 -50.58
C ALA A 4 -44.38 -55.04 -50.55
N LEU A 5 -43.32 -55.85 -50.44
CA LEU A 5 -42.98 -57.27 -50.64
C LEU A 5 -41.90 -57.65 -49.58
N ARG A 6 -41.94 -58.77 -48.83
CA ARG A 6 -41.50 -60.16 -49.13
C ARG A 6 -40.09 -60.35 -49.72
N ALA A 7 -39.18 -60.94 -48.92
CA ALA A 7 -38.32 -62.12 -49.21
C ALA A 7 -37.18 -62.18 -48.15
N LEU A 8 -37.29 -62.96 -47.07
CA LEU A 8 -36.82 -64.35 -46.92
C LEU A 8 -35.54 -64.69 -47.71
N LEU A 9 -34.42 -64.87 -47.00
CA LEU A 9 -33.51 -66.01 -47.17
C LEU A 9 -32.52 -66.10 -45.98
N LEU A 10 -32.79 -67.09 -45.11
CA LEU A 10 -31.79 -67.67 -44.23
C LEU A 10 -30.69 -68.31 -45.10
N ALA A 11 -29.44 -67.97 -44.83
CA ALA A 11 -28.30 -68.82 -45.15
C ALA A 11 -27.35 -68.79 -43.95
N VAL A 12 -27.42 -69.87 -43.18
CA VAL A 12 -26.43 -70.25 -42.16
C VAL A 12 -25.15 -70.61 -42.89
N ALA A 13 -24.08 -69.85 -42.64
CA ALA A 13 -22.71 -70.27 -42.89
C ALA A 13 -21.91 -70.02 -41.60
N VAL A 14 -21.73 -71.10 -40.85
CA VAL A 14 -20.74 -71.25 -39.78
C VAL A 14 -19.36 -71.15 -40.43
N LEU A 15 -18.52 -70.22 -39.98
CA LEU A 15 -17.05 -70.33 -39.83
C LEU A 15 -16.43 -68.93 -39.66
N GLY A 16 -15.77 -68.71 -38.52
CA GLY A 16 -14.91 -67.54 -38.28
C GLY A 16 -15.38 -66.62 -37.15
N ALA A 17 -15.40 -67.12 -35.91
CA ALA A 17 -15.35 -66.24 -34.74
C ALA A 17 -14.06 -65.41 -34.82
N SER A 18 -14.19 -64.18 -35.30
CA SER A 18 -13.06 -63.32 -35.56
C SER A 18 -12.23 -63.03 -34.29
N PRO A 19 -10.89 -62.99 -34.38
CA PRO A 19 -10.01 -62.51 -33.32
C PRO A 19 -10.18 -61.00 -33.01
N LEU A 20 -11.03 -60.30 -33.77
CA LEU A 20 -11.30 -58.87 -33.68
C LEU A 20 -11.77 -58.37 -32.29
N ALA A 21 -12.54 -59.17 -31.55
CA ALA A 21 -13.01 -58.79 -30.21
C ALA A 21 -11.91 -58.88 -29.12
N ALA A 22 -10.93 -59.78 -29.30
CA ALA A 22 -9.82 -59.92 -28.35
C ALA A 22 -8.71 -58.86 -28.60
N GLN A 23 -8.53 -58.47 -29.87
CA GLN A 23 -7.61 -57.39 -30.26
C GLN A 23 -8.09 -56.02 -29.73
N SER A 24 -9.39 -55.72 -29.81
CA SER A 24 -9.95 -54.45 -29.34
C SER A 24 -9.83 -54.25 -27.82
N SER A 25 -9.96 -55.33 -27.03
CA SER A 25 -9.83 -55.27 -25.56
C SER A 25 -8.40 -54.94 -25.12
N LYS A 26 -7.38 -55.57 -25.72
CA LYS A 26 -5.97 -55.29 -25.40
C LYS A 26 -5.56 -53.87 -25.78
N GLU A 27 -6.09 -53.35 -26.89
CA GLU A 27 -5.84 -51.96 -27.30
C GLU A 27 -6.48 -50.95 -26.34
N ALA A 28 -7.72 -51.21 -25.90
CA ALA A 28 -8.40 -50.38 -24.90
C ALA A 28 -7.68 -50.42 -23.53
N GLU A 29 -7.16 -51.57 -23.09
CA GLU A 29 -6.33 -51.66 -21.88
C GLU A 29 -5.04 -50.84 -21.98
N ARG A 30 -4.35 -50.88 -23.12
CA ARG A 30 -3.15 -50.06 -23.37
C ARG A 30 -3.49 -48.57 -23.35
N LYS A 31 -4.61 -48.17 -23.97
CA LYS A 31 -5.10 -46.78 -23.93
C LYS A 31 -5.40 -46.34 -22.49
N LEU A 32 -6.04 -47.19 -21.68
CA LEU A 32 -6.32 -46.91 -20.28
C LEU A 32 -5.04 -46.68 -19.48
N GLN A 33 -4.04 -47.53 -19.69
CA GLN A 33 -2.77 -47.43 -18.97
C GLN A 33 -2.02 -46.13 -19.33
N LYS A 34 -2.03 -45.72 -20.60
CA LYS A 34 -1.52 -44.43 -21.04
C LYS A 34 -2.27 -43.28 -20.37
N LEU A 35 -3.61 -43.30 -20.39
CA LEU A 35 -4.43 -42.27 -19.76
C LEU A 35 -4.18 -42.13 -18.26
N ARG A 36 -4.05 -43.26 -17.55
CA ARG A 36 -3.73 -43.26 -16.11
C ARG A 36 -2.34 -42.67 -15.84
N SER A 37 -1.36 -42.95 -16.71
CA SER A 37 -0.02 -42.36 -16.60
C SER A 37 -0.06 -40.84 -16.83
N GLU A 38 -0.78 -40.38 -17.86
CA GLU A 38 -0.97 -38.96 -18.15
C GLU A 38 -1.70 -38.25 -17.01
N LEU A 39 -2.79 -38.84 -16.49
CA LEU A 39 -3.54 -38.33 -15.35
C LEU A 39 -2.64 -38.16 -14.13
N LYS A 40 -1.78 -39.15 -13.82
CA LYS A 40 -0.82 -39.06 -12.72
C LYS A 40 0.18 -37.91 -12.92
N GLY A 41 0.65 -37.70 -14.15
CA GLY A 41 1.52 -36.59 -14.50
C GLY A 41 0.85 -35.23 -14.29
N VAL A 42 -0.35 -35.05 -14.86
CA VAL A 42 -1.13 -33.80 -14.74
C VAL A 42 -1.51 -33.52 -13.29
N ALA A 43 -1.91 -34.54 -12.51
CA ALA A 43 -2.22 -34.38 -11.09
C ALA A 43 -0.98 -33.97 -10.27
N GLN A 44 0.21 -34.45 -10.62
CA GLN A 44 1.44 -34.03 -9.97
C GLN A 44 1.80 -32.59 -10.34
N GLU A 45 1.69 -32.20 -11.61
CA GLU A 45 1.90 -30.82 -12.06
C GLU A 45 0.92 -29.87 -11.36
N ARG A 46 -0.36 -30.23 -11.26
CA ARG A 46 -1.36 -29.42 -10.55
C ARG A 46 -1.00 -29.22 -9.07
N ARG A 47 -0.57 -30.27 -8.38
CA ARG A 47 -0.13 -30.17 -6.97
C ARG A 47 1.10 -29.26 -6.81
N ASN A 48 2.06 -29.35 -7.74
CA ASN A 48 3.23 -28.46 -7.73
C ASN A 48 2.81 -27.00 -7.96
N LEU A 49 1.92 -26.73 -8.92
CA LEU A 49 1.37 -25.39 -9.18
C LEU A 49 0.59 -24.85 -7.97
N GLU A 50 -0.16 -25.70 -7.27
CA GLU A 50 -0.88 -25.32 -6.05
C GLU A 50 0.08 -24.85 -4.94
N GLY A 51 1.19 -25.56 -4.74
CA GLY A 51 2.24 -25.15 -3.81
C GLY A 51 2.89 -23.83 -4.20
N GLN A 52 3.25 -23.67 -5.48
CA GLN A 52 3.83 -22.43 -6.01
C GLN A 52 2.87 -21.25 -5.87
N ARG A 53 1.59 -21.42 -6.19
CA ARG A 53 0.54 -20.41 -6.00
C ARG A 53 0.44 -20.00 -4.53
N GLY A 54 0.39 -20.98 -3.63
CA GLY A 54 0.32 -20.72 -2.19
C GLY A 54 1.53 -19.94 -1.66
N GLN A 55 2.73 -20.20 -2.19
CA GLN A 55 3.92 -19.42 -1.87
C GLN A 55 3.87 -18.00 -2.47
N ALA A 56 3.52 -17.86 -3.75
CA ALA A 56 3.43 -16.57 -4.43
C ALA A 56 2.34 -15.66 -3.81
N SER A 57 1.21 -16.23 -3.40
CA SER A 57 0.13 -15.50 -2.72
C SER A 57 0.58 -14.97 -1.35
N ARG A 58 1.34 -15.75 -0.57
CA ARG A 58 1.94 -15.27 0.69
C ARG A 58 2.93 -14.14 0.44
N GLN A 59 3.79 -14.31 -0.56
CA GLN A 59 4.76 -13.29 -0.98
C GLN A 59 4.11 -11.99 -1.46
N LEU A 60 2.96 -12.07 -2.13
CA LEU A 60 2.16 -10.91 -2.54
C LEU A 60 1.57 -10.21 -1.32
N ARG A 61 1.00 -10.96 -0.37
CA ARG A 61 0.46 -10.40 0.87
C ARG A 61 1.53 -9.67 1.69
N ASP A 62 2.72 -10.25 1.81
CA ASP A 62 3.85 -9.60 2.50
C ASP A 62 4.25 -8.28 1.82
N ALA A 63 4.21 -8.24 0.48
CA ALA A 63 4.47 -7.03 -0.29
C ALA A 63 3.37 -5.98 -0.08
N ASP A 64 2.09 -6.37 -0.13
CA ASP A 64 0.95 -5.49 0.15
C ASP A 64 1.05 -4.88 1.56
N GLU A 65 1.42 -5.67 2.57
CA GLU A 65 1.60 -5.17 3.93
C GLU A 65 2.77 -4.20 4.05
N LYS A 66 3.89 -4.45 3.36
CA LYS A 66 5.04 -3.53 3.32
C LYS A 66 4.64 -2.21 2.66
N VAL A 67 3.97 -2.26 1.51
CA VAL A 67 3.43 -1.07 0.81
C VAL A 67 2.52 -0.27 1.75
N ALA A 68 1.56 -0.94 2.41
CA ALA A 68 0.63 -0.29 3.33
C ALA A 68 1.34 0.35 4.53
N ARG A 69 2.33 -0.31 5.13
CA ARG A 69 3.14 0.26 6.22
C ARG A 69 3.89 1.50 5.75
N THR A 70 4.59 1.45 4.62
CA THR A 70 5.35 2.59 4.09
C THR A 70 4.45 3.78 3.75
N TRP A 71 3.25 3.53 3.19
CA TRP A 71 2.25 4.58 2.97
C TRP A 71 1.79 5.27 4.25
N ARG A 72 1.57 4.52 5.33
CA ARG A 72 1.19 5.13 6.63
C ARG A 72 2.30 6.01 7.17
N VAL A 73 3.56 5.57 7.09
CA VAL A 73 4.70 6.38 7.52
C VAL A 73 4.83 7.64 6.66
N LEU A 74 4.65 7.52 5.34
CA LEU A 74 4.63 8.69 4.44
C LEU A 74 3.54 9.69 4.83
N ALA A 75 2.31 9.23 5.09
CA ALA A 75 1.22 10.10 5.52
C ALA A 75 1.51 10.80 6.86
N GLN A 76 2.16 10.10 7.81
CA GLN A 76 2.61 10.71 9.07
C GLN A 76 3.66 11.80 8.84
N THR A 77 4.63 11.57 7.94
CA THR A 77 5.64 12.56 7.55
C THR A 77 5.01 13.76 6.86
N GLU A 78 4.05 13.56 5.95
CA GLU A 78 3.33 14.66 5.31
C GLU A 78 2.50 15.48 6.31
N THR A 79 1.86 14.81 7.28
CA THR A 79 1.15 15.50 8.37
C THR A 79 2.12 16.31 9.25
N ALA A 80 3.30 15.77 9.55
CA ALA A 80 4.33 16.49 10.30
C ALA A 80 4.80 17.74 9.54
N LEU A 81 5.05 17.65 8.23
CA LEU A 81 5.39 18.80 7.39
C LEU A 81 4.32 19.89 7.38
N GLN A 82 3.04 19.49 7.34
CA GLN A 82 1.94 20.45 7.44
C GLN A 82 1.91 21.17 8.79
N ARG A 83 2.16 20.45 9.90
CA ARG A 83 2.27 21.07 11.23
C ARG A 83 3.42 22.06 11.31
N GLU A 84 4.61 21.68 10.84
CA GLU A 84 5.78 22.58 10.83
C GLU A 84 5.56 23.80 9.93
N THR A 85 4.83 23.65 8.83
CA THR A 85 4.46 24.76 7.94
C THR A 85 3.50 25.74 8.63
N ARG A 86 2.49 25.23 9.35
CA ARG A 86 1.58 26.07 10.15
C ARG A 86 2.32 26.79 11.26
N ALA A 87 3.18 26.07 12.00
CA ALA A 87 4.00 26.66 13.06
C ALA A 87 4.90 27.78 12.51
N MET A 88 5.52 27.59 11.34
CA MET A 88 6.31 28.65 10.69
C MET A 88 5.48 29.91 10.39
N ASN A 89 4.27 29.74 9.84
CA ASN A 89 3.39 30.87 9.54
C ASN A 89 2.96 31.62 10.82
N GLU A 90 2.70 30.89 11.91
CA GLU A 90 2.38 31.48 13.22
C GLU A 90 3.57 32.24 13.81
N LEU A 91 4.80 31.71 13.72
CA LEU A 91 6.00 32.40 14.19
C LEU A 91 6.27 33.67 13.38
N GLN A 92 6.11 33.60 12.05
CA GLN A 92 6.25 34.76 11.18
C GLN A 92 5.28 35.89 11.60
N ALA A 93 4.00 35.56 11.83
CA ALA A 93 3.02 36.55 12.29
C ALA A 93 3.38 37.14 13.67
N LYS A 94 3.87 36.32 14.61
CA LYS A 94 4.34 36.77 15.92
C LYS A 94 5.56 37.69 15.78
N ARG A 95 6.50 37.35 14.91
CA ARG A 95 7.70 38.15 14.64
C ARG A 95 7.33 39.52 14.12
N ASP A 96 6.42 39.60 13.15
CA ASP A 96 5.98 40.86 12.55
C ASP A 96 5.29 41.76 13.61
N ALA A 97 4.48 41.17 14.49
CA ALA A 97 3.84 41.89 15.60
C ALA A 97 4.86 42.42 16.62
N LEU A 98 5.85 41.61 17.01
CA LEU A 98 6.90 42.03 17.94
C LEU A 98 7.81 43.10 17.34
N GLN A 99 8.12 43.00 16.04
CA GLN A 99 8.89 44.02 15.32
C GLN A 99 8.14 45.35 15.27
N ALA A 100 6.84 45.35 14.97
CA ALA A 100 6.00 46.55 15.02
C ALA A 100 6.00 47.18 16.43
N GLY A 101 5.83 46.36 17.46
CA GLY A 101 5.90 46.80 18.86
C GLY A 101 7.26 47.40 19.22
N LEU A 102 8.36 46.79 18.77
CA LEU A 102 9.71 47.29 19.00
C LEU A 102 9.93 48.66 18.33
N GLN A 103 9.48 48.83 17.10
CA GLN A 103 9.59 50.11 16.39
C GLN A 103 8.79 51.21 17.08
N GLN A 104 7.57 50.91 17.54
CA GLN A 104 6.76 51.85 18.31
C GLN A 104 7.47 52.28 19.61
N GLN A 105 7.97 51.33 20.40
CA GLN A 105 8.69 51.64 21.65
C GLN A 105 9.94 52.49 21.40
N ARG A 106 10.70 52.20 20.34
CA ARG A 106 11.87 52.99 19.94
C ARG A 106 11.51 54.40 19.50
N ALA A 107 10.44 54.57 18.72
CA ALA A 107 9.98 55.89 18.26
C ALA A 107 9.53 56.77 19.45
N GLU A 108 8.77 56.20 20.38
CA GLU A 108 8.33 56.90 21.60
C GLU A 108 9.52 57.30 22.48
N LEU A 109 10.48 56.39 22.71
CA LEU A 109 11.71 56.68 23.44
C LEU A 109 12.53 57.80 22.77
N ALA A 110 12.70 57.75 21.44
CA ALA A 110 13.43 58.77 20.69
C ALA A 110 12.75 60.14 20.73
N SER A 111 11.41 60.19 20.78
CA SER A 111 10.66 61.44 20.97
C SER A 111 10.91 62.03 22.36
N LEU A 112 10.86 61.19 23.40
CA LEU A 112 11.09 61.60 24.79
C LEU A 112 12.53 62.09 25.01
N LEU A 113 13.53 61.42 24.44
CA LEU A 113 14.92 61.86 24.50
C LEU A 113 15.13 63.22 23.82
N ARG A 114 14.50 63.44 22.65
CA ARG A 114 14.54 64.75 21.96
C ARG A 114 13.88 65.86 22.78
N ALA A 115 12.75 65.57 23.42
CA ALA A 115 12.08 66.53 24.30
C ALA A 115 12.95 66.87 25.53
N ALA A 116 13.54 65.86 26.19
CA ALA A 116 14.44 66.05 27.32
C ALA A 116 15.68 66.87 26.93
N TYR A 117 16.25 66.62 25.75
CA TYR A 117 17.40 67.37 25.24
C TYR A 117 17.08 68.85 24.99
N ARG A 118 15.89 69.15 24.43
CA ARG A 118 15.41 70.53 24.20
C ARG A 118 15.19 71.31 25.50
N ILE A 119 14.75 70.64 26.55
CA ILE A 119 14.55 71.21 27.89
C ILE A 119 15.91 71.56 28.55
N GLY A 120 16.97 70.84 28.17
CA GLY A 120 18.36 71.11 28.56
C GLY A 120 18.71 70.67 29.98
N ASN A 121 20.01 70.45 30.25
CA ASN A 121 20.53 69.95 31.54
C ASN A 121 20.22 70.84 32.75
N ASN A 122 19.79 72.09 32.50
CA ASN A 122 19.56 73.11 33.53
C ASN A 122 18.09 73.27 33.92
N ALA A 123 17.17 72.50 33.33
CA ALA A 123 15.75 72.60 33.69
C ALA A 123 15.43 72.27 35.15
N PRO A 124 16.07 71.27 35.79
CA PRO A 124 15.89 71.05 37.23
C PRO A 124 16.37 72.25 38.07
N LEU A 125 17.50 72.86 37.68
CA LEU A 125 18.07 74.04 38.35
C LEU A 125 17.21 75.31 38.16
N LYS A 126 16.68 75.55 36.96
CA LYS A 126 15.74 76.66 36.69
C LYS A 126 14.44 76.52 37.48
N LEU A 127 13.99 75.30 37.72
CA LEU A 127 12.74 74.98 38.40
C LEU A 127 12.89 74.99 39.94
N LEU A 128 14.08 74.64 40.46
CA LEU A 128 14.47 74.84 41.86
C LEU A 128 14.54 76.33 42.24
N LEU A 129 14.90 77.20 41.29
CA LEU A 129 14.94 78.65 41.50
C LEU A 129 13.54 79.31 41.48
N SER A 130 12.52 78.62 40.93
CA SER A 130 11.11 79.03 41.04
C SER A 130 10.46 78.36 42.27
N GLN A 131 10.60 78.99 43.44
CA GLN A 131 10.33 78.42 44.76
C GLN A 131 8.88 77.86 44.97
N ASP A 132 7.89 78.24 44.15
CA ASP A 132 6.48 77.87 44.38
C ASP A 132 6.04 76.49 43.83
N ARG A 133 6.86 75.76 43.05
CA ARG A 133 6.41 74.51 42.36
C ARG A 133 7.38 73.33 42.42
N VAL A 134 8.36 73.36 43.34
CA VAL A 134 9.47 72.40 43.40
C VAL A 134 9.02 70.96 43.69
N ALA A 135 7.97 70.77 44.50
CA ALA A 135 7.46 69.43 44.83
C ALA A 135 6.81 68.72 43.62
N ASP A 136 5.97 69.43 42.87
CA ASP A 136 5.26 68.89 41.69
C ASP A 136 6.23 68.60 40.52
N ALA A 137 7.24 69.46 40.39
CA ALA A 137 8.35 69.28 39.47
C ALA A 137 9.12 67.98 39.71
N ASN A 138 9.54 67.75 40.96
CA ASN A 138 10.28 66.54 41.35
C ASN A 138 9.45 65.27 41.15
N ARG A 139 8.15 65.32 41.45
CA ARG A 139 7.22 64.20 41.22
C ARG A 139 7.10 63.88 39.73
N SER A 140 6.95 64.89 38.88
CA SER A 140 6.89 64.73 37.42
C SER A 140 8.17 64.12 36.86
N LEU A 141 9.33 64.57 37.34
CA LEU A 141 10.65 64.08 36.92
C LEU A 141 10.88 62.63 37.34
N ALA A 142 10.42 62.25 38.54
CA ALA A 142 10.42 60.87 39.01
C ALA A 142 9.52 59.96 38.14
N TYR A 143 8.31 60.40 37.81
CA TYR A 143 7.41 59.67 36.91
C TYR A 143 8.00 59.50 35.52
N HIS A 144 8.66 60.53 34.98
CA HIS A 144 9.38 60.40 33.71
C HIS A 144 10.49 59.35 33.79
N ARG A 145 11.33 59.37 34.83
CA ARG A 145 12.39 58.35 35.01
C ARG A 145 11.83 56.94 35.10
N TYR A 146 10.74 56.76 35.85
CA TYR A 146 10.07 55.47 35.96
C TYR A 146 9.56 54.99 34.60
N LEU A 147 8.85 55.85 33.87
CA LEU A 147 8.34 55.52 32.53
C LEU A 147 9.45 55.19 31.52
N GLN A 148 10.60 55.89 31.58
CA GLN A 148 11.74 55.54 30.72
C GLN A 148 12.33 54.16 31.06
N ARG A 149 12.40 53.82 32.34
CA ARG A 149 12.91 52.52 32.78
C ARG A 149 12.01 51.38 32.28
N GLU A 150 10.70 51.52 32.45
CA GLU A 150 9.71 50.55 31.95
C GLU A 150 9.81 50.36 30.43
N ARG A 151 10.00 51.45 29.67
CA ARG A 151 10.19 51.39 28.22
C ARG A 151 11.47 50.67 27.81
N ALA A 152 12.58 50.96 28.49
CA ALA A 152 13.84 50.28 28.25
C ALA A 152 13.72 48.77 28.55
N GLN A 153 13.06 48.40 29.65
CA GLN A 153 12.75 47.01 29.98
C GLN A 153 11.86 46.35 28.93
N ARG A 154 10.84 47.06 28.41
CA ARG A 154 9.98 46.56 27.34
C ARG A 154 10.76 46.31 26.05
N ILE A 155 11.68 47.20 25.67
CA ILE A 155 12.57 47.00 24.51
C ILE A 155 13.46 45.78 24.71
N GLN A 156 14.04 45.60 25.91
CA GLN A 156 14.85 44.43 26.23
C GLN A 156 14.05 43.13 26.12
N SER A 157 12.83 43.09 26.68
CA SER A 157 11.92 41.94 26.55
C SER A 157 11.59 41.63 25.10
N LEU A 158 11.17 42.63 24.30
CA LEU A 158 10.85 42.42 22.89
C LEU A 158 12.06 41.93 22.08
N THR A 159 13.26 42.41 22.41
CA THR A 159 14.50 41.97 21.76
C THR A 159 14.83 40.52 22.12
N ALA A 160 14.63 40.13 23.38
CA ALA A 160 14.78 38.74 23.82
C ALA A 160 13.76 37.82 23.12
N ASP A 161 12.49 38.23 23.05
CA ASP A 161 11.43 37.46 22.37
C ASP A 161 11.74 37.26 20.88
N LEU A 162 12.23 38.30 20.19
CA LEU A 162 12.65 38.20 18.78
C LEU A 162 13.84 37.26 18.58
N THR A 163 14.80 37.27 19.52
CA THR A 163 15.97 36.36 19.47
C THR A 163 15.53 34.91 19.63
N GLU A 164 14.62 34.66 20.58
CA GLU A 164 14.06 33.33 20.80
C GLU A 164 13.22 32.86 19.60
N LEU A 165 12.39 33.74 19.00
CA LEU A 165 11.67 33.41 17.77
C LEU A 165 12.61 33.02 16.63
N GLN A 166 13.70 33.77 16.42
CA GLN A 166 14.67 33.44 15.37
C GLN A 166 15.33 32.06 15.60
N ARG A 167 15.60 31.71 16.86
CA ARG A 167 16.11 30.38 17.23
C ARG A 167 15.10 29.29 16.85
N VAL A 168 13.83 29.45 17.23
CA VAL A 168 12.77 28.48 16.93
C VAL A 168 12.49 28.40 15.43
N GLU A 169 12.49 29.52 14.70
CA GLU A 169 12.36 29.55 13.23
C GLU A 169 13.45 28.70 12.57
N THR A 170 14.70 28.86 13.01
CA THR A 170 15.84 28.07 12.50
C THR A 170 15.65 26.57 12.76
N GLU A 171 15.20 26.20 13.96
CA GLU A 171 14.90 24.80 14.30
C GLU A 171 13.78 24.20 13.45
N ILE A 172 12.74 24.99 13.13
CA ILE A 172 11.66 24.53 12.24
C ILE A 172 12.19 24.35 10.81
N VAL A 173 13.03 25.25 10.30
CA VAL A 173 13.64 25.10 8.96
C VAL A 173 14.44 23.81 8.86
N GLU A 174 15.31 23.52 9.84
CA GLU A 174 16.11 22.29 9.84
C GLU A 174 15.24 21.04 9.97
N ARG A 175 14.23 21.05 10.84
CA ARG A 175 13.25 19.95 10.96
C ARG A 175 12.50 19.72 9.65
N ARG A 176 12.03 20.78 8.98
CA ARG A 176 11.33 20.68 7.69
C ARG A 176 12.23 20.09 6.61
N LYS A 177 13.49 20.54 6.53
CA LYS A 177 14.46 20.00 5.57
C LYS A 177 14.70 18.51 5.79
N ALA A 178 14.86 18.08 7.05
CA ALA A 178 14.99 16.67 7.39
C ALA A 178 13.73 15.87 6.99
N LEU A 179 12.54 16.37 7.33
CA LEU A 179 11.27 15.74 6.97
C LEU A 179 11.04 15.67 5.44
N GLU A 180 11.46 16.68 4.68
CA GLU A 180 11.38 16.68 3.21
C GLU A 180 12.32 15.63 2.60
N GLY A 181 13.54 15.48 3.14
CA GLY A 181 14.45 14.41 2.76
C GLY A 181 13.85 13.03 3.04
N THR A 182 13.31 12.83 4.24
CA THR A 182 12.60 11.59 4.62
C THR A 182 11.39 11.33 3.72
N ARG A 183 10.58 12.34 3.41
CA ARG A 183 9.42 12.22 2.50
C ARG A 183 9.85 11.73 1.12
N GLN A 184 10.95 12.27 0.59
CA GLN A 184 11.44 11.88 -0.73
C GLN A 184 11.90 10.41 -0.75
N GLN A 185 12.64 9.98 0.26
CA GLN A 185 13.06 8.58 0.41
C GLN A 185 11.86 7.64 0.53
N GLN A 186 10.87 8.00 1.34
CA GLN A 186 9.64 7.22 1.49
C GLN A 186 8.85 7.12 0.18
N LYS A 187 8.74 8.21 -0.59
CA LYS A 187 8.06 8.18 -1.91
C LYS A 187 8.75 7.25 -2.89
N GLN A 188 10.10 7.29 -2.94
CA GLN A 188 10.87 6.35 -3.76
C GLN A 188 10.65 4.91 -3.30
N GLN A 189 10.70 4.65 -1.99
CA GLN A 189 10.47 3.32 -1.44
C GLN A 189 9.06 2.80 -1.74
N VAL A 190 8.03 3.65 -1.64
CA VAL A 190 6.66 3.30 -2.02
C VAL A 190 6.58 2.91 -3.49
N ALA A 191 7.21 3.67 -4.39
CA ALA A 191 7.20 3.37 -5.82
C ALA A 191 7.86 2.01 -6.11
N THR A 192 9.06 1.78 -5.59
CA THR A 192 9.76 0.49 -5.75
C THR A 192 8.96 -0.69 -5.19
N LEU A 193 8.34 -0.53 -4.01
CA LEU A 193 7.51 -1.59 -3.43
C LEU A 193 6.22 -1.82 -4.21
N ALA A 194 5.63 -0.78 -4.81
CA ALA A 194 4.45 -0.91 -5.66
C ALA A 194 4.76 -1.67 -6.96
N ASP A 195 5.94 -1.46 -7.52
CA ASP A 195 6.42 -2.20 -8.69
C ASP A 195 6.66 -3.68 -8.37
N ASP A 196 7.40 -4.00 -7.29
CA ASP A 196 7.58 -5.38 -6.81
C ASP A 196 6.23 -6.08 -6.53
N ARG A 197 5.29 -5.36 -5.92
CA ARG A 197 3.92 -5.85 -5.70
C ARG A 197 3.19 -6.16 -7.00
N ARG A 198 3.38 -5.34 -8.04
CA ARG A 198 2.79 -5.56 -9.37
C ARG A 198 3.36 -6.80 -10.05
N GLU A 199 4.68 -7.00 -9.98
CA GLU A 199 5.35 -8.19 -10.53
C GLU A 199 4.88 -9.48 -9.83
N ARG A 200 4.75 -9.45 -8.50
CA ARG A 200 4.20 -10.57 -7.72
C ARG A 200 2.76 -10.87 -8.07
N ALA A 201 1.92 -9.86 -8.23
CA ALA A 201 0.53 -10.04 -8.63
C ALA A 201 0.42 -10.69 -10.02
N ALA A 202 1.27 -10.28 -10.98
CA ALA A 202 1.35 -10.91 -12.29
C ALA A 202 1.77 -12.39 -12.20
N THR A 203 2.75 -12.70 -11.34
CA THR A 203 3.20 -14.08 -11.10
C THR A 203 2.08 -14.95 -10.53
N VAL A 204 1.36 -14.44 -9.52
CA VAL A 204 0.19 -15.14 -8.95
C VAL A 204 -0.87 -15.39 -10.02
N ALA A 205 -1.19 -14.39 -10.83
CA ALA A 205 -2.18 -14.53 -11.91
C ALA A 205 -1.76 -15.58 -12.95
N SER A 206 -0.48 -15.62 -13.34
CA SER A 206 0.03 -16.63 -14.27
C SER A 206 0.00 -18.05 -13.68
N LEU A 207 0.32 -18.20 -12.39
CA LEU A 207 0.21 -19.49 -11.69
C LEU A 207 -1.25 -19.94 -11.57
N ASP A 208 -2.17 -19.02 -11.32
CA ASP A 208 -3.61 -19.30 -11.27
C ASP A 208 -4.14 -19.79 -12.61
N GLU A 209 -3.74 -19.17 -13.71
CA GLU A 209 -4.13 -19.59 -15.06
C GLU A 209 -3.61 -21.00 -15.38
N ARG A 210 -2.32 -21.26 -15.14
CA ARG A 210 -1.73 -22.59 -15.34
C ARG A 210 -2.38 -23.65 -14.46
N TYR A 211 -2.70 -23.31 -13.22
CA TYR A 211 -3.39 -24.22 -12.31
C TYR A 211 -4.79 -24.58 -12.82
N LYS A 212 -5.54 -23.59 -13.33
CA LYS A 212 -6.88 -23.81 -13.91
C LYS A 212 -6.80 -24.73 -15.14
N ASP A 213 -5.89 -24.45 -16.08
CA ASP A 213 -5.64 -25.32 -17.25
C ASP A 213 -5.35 -26.77 -16.83
N ARG A 214 -4.41 -26.96 -15.89
CA ARG A 214 -4.08 -28.30 -15.40
C ARG A 214 -5.22 -28.97 -14.66
N SER A 215 -6.01 -28.22 -13.90
CA SER A 215 -7.18 -28.76 -13.20
C SER A 215 -8.27 -29.20 -14.17
N GLU A 216 -8.52 -28.45 -15.23
CA GLU A 216 -9.48 -28.80 -16.28
C GLU A 216 -9.02 -30.03 -17.06
N ARG A 217 -7.73 -30.08 -17.44
CA ARG A 217 -7.14 -31.24 -18.10
C ARG A 217 -7.17 -32.50 -17.22
N GLU A 218 -6.89 -32.39 -15.93
CA GLU A 218 -6.99 -33.51 -14.98
C GLU A 218 -8.42 -34.06 -14.93
N LYS A 219 -9.42 -33.17 -14.87
CA LYS A 219 -10.84 -33.55 -14.89
C LYS A 219 -11.23 -34.27 -16.18
N ALA A 220 -10.82 -33.75 -17.34
CA ALA A 220 -11.11 -34.36 -18.64
C ALA A 220 -10.48 -35.76 -18.75
N LEU A 221 -9.19 -35.90 -18.45
CA LEU A 221 -8.50 -37.19 -18.45
C LEU A 221 -9.12 -38.18 -17.44
N GLY A 222 -9.58 -37.70 -16.29
CA GLY A 222 -10.26 -38.52 -15.29
C GLY A 222 -11.61 -39.05 -15.78
N GLN A 223 -12.38 -38.24 -16.51
CA GLN A 223 -13.64 -38.64 -17.14
C GLN A 223 -13.40 -39.68 -18.24
N ASP A 224 -12.43 -39.44 -19.11
CA ASP A 224 -12.08 -40.36 -20.20
C ASP A 224 -11.58 -41.71 -19.66
N ALA A 225 -10.75 -41.70 -18.61
CA ALA A 225 -10.27 -42.93 -17.96
C ALA A 225 -11.43 -43.74 -17.40
N LYS A 226 -12.38 -43.07 -16.73
CA LYS A 226 -13.57 -43.72 -16.15
C LYS A 226 -14.51 -44.29 -17.23
N ALA A 227 -14.68 -43.57 -18.35
CA ALA A 227 -15.46 -44.05 -19.48
C ALA A 227 -14.84 -45.31 -20.11
N LEU A 228 -13.50 -45.31 -20.29
CA LEU A 228 -12.76 -46.43 -20.88
C LEU A 228 -12.73 -47.65 -19.95
N GLU A 229 -12.63 -47.44 -18.63
CA GLU A 229 -12.77 -48.48 -17.61
C GLU A 229 -14.15 -49.15 -17.68
N THR A 230 -15.20 -48.35 -17.79
CA THR A 230 -16.58 -48.84 -17.90
C THR A 230 -16.78 -49.65 -19.19
N LEU A 231 -16.24 -49.17 -20.32
CA LEU A 231 -16.27 -49.89 -21.59
C LEU A 231 -15.56 -51.24 -21.49
N LEU A 232 -14.36 -51.28 -20.93
CA LEU A 232 -13.60 -52.52 -20.72
C LEU A 232 -14.34 -53.50 -19.81
N ALA A 233 -14.99 -53.01 -18.75
CA ALA A 233 -15.82 -53.85 -17.88
C ALA A 233 -16.99 -54.49 -18.64
N ASN A 234 -17.68 -53.70 -19.48
CA ASN A 234 -18.77 -54.19 -20.32
C ASN A 234 -18.30 -55.23 -21.35
N LEU A 235 -17.16 -54.99 -22.00
CA LEU A 235 -16.57 -55.93 -22.98
C LEU A 235 -16.18 -57.26 -22.32
N ARG A 236 -15.57 -57.22 -21.13
CA ARG A 236 -15.22 -58.43 -20.36
C ARG A 236 -16.49 -59.19 -19.94
N ALA A 237 -17.52 -58.49 -19.49
CA ALA A 237 -18.79 -59.11 -19.13
C ALA A 237 -19.47 -59.77 -20.34
N ALA A 238 -19.47 -59.12 -21.51
CA ALA A 238 -20.02 -59.68 -22.75
C ALA A 238 -19.23 -60.91 -23.23
N ALA A 239 -17.90 -60.86 -23.19
CA ALA A 239 -17.04 -62.00 -23.52
C ALA A 239 -17.29 -63.21 -22.61
N ALA A 240 -17.43 -62.98 -21.31
CA ALA A 240 -17.73 -64.04 -20.33
C ALA A 240 -19.10 -64.70 -20.58
N ARG A 241 -20.12 -63.91 -20.95
CA ARG A 241 -21.45 -64.43 -21.32
C ARG A 241 -21.40 -65.29 -22.58
N ALA A 242 -20.70 -64.82 -23.61
CA ALA A 242 -20.55 -65.56 -24.86
C ALA A 242 -19.78 -66.89 -24.68
N GLU A 243 -18.76 -66.93 -23.81
CA GLU A 243 -18.08 -68.20 -23.47
C GLU A 243 -18.98 -69.16 -22.70
N ALA A 244 -19.80 -68.66 -21.76
CA ALA A 244 -20.73 -69.47 -21.00
C ALA A 244 -21.79 -70.12 -21.91
N GLU A 245 -22.34 -69.35 -22.86
CA GLU A 245 -23.30 -69.84 -23.87
C GLU A 245 -22.67 -70.90 -24.79
N ARG A 246 -21.42 -70.70 -25.25
CA ARG A 246 -20.70 -71.71 -26.04
C ARG A 246 -20.45 -73.01 -25.28
N ARG A 247 -20.12 -72.91 -23.99
CA ARG A 247 -19.93 -74.10 -23.13
C ARG A 247 -21.23 -74.84 -22.84
N ALA A 248 -22.35 -74.12 -22.76
CA ALA A 248 -23.68 -74.71 -22.61
C ALA A 248 -24.15 -75.40 -23.90
N ALA A 249 -23.82 -74.85 -25.08
CA ALA A 249 -24.16 -75.44 -26.38
C ALA A 249 -23.26 -76.62 -26.80
N ALA A 250 -22.12 -76.81 -26.14
CA ALA A 250 -21.19 -77.91 -26.38
C ALA A 250 -21.39 -79.10 -25.42
N ARG A 251 -22.39 -79.03 -24.53
CA ARG A 251 -22.83 -80.12 -23.65
C ARG A 251 -24.14 -80.69 -24.17
#